data_AF-A0A7C8K6Z3-F1
#
_entry.id   AF-A0A7C8K6Z3-F1
#
_cell.length_a   1.000
_cell.length_b   1.000
_cell.length_c   1.000
_cell.angle_alpha   90.00
_cell.angle_beta   90.00
_cell.angle_gamma   90.00
#
_symmetry.space_group_name_H-M   'P 1'
#
loop_
_entity.id
_entity.type
_entity.pdbx_description
1 polymer ?
#
loop_
_entity_poly.entity_id
_entity_poly.type
_entity_poly.pdbx_seq_one_letter_code
_entity_poly.pdbx_strand_id
1 'polypeptide(L)'
;MGGLSRRPFFLRIAFAEALLAAVGLMVVLKYFFNTDSSAVSDLFRSRGSDENRPRYPTLEINGRRVKSWAERSNFLTEKQCRKEYPLLFKPIDEAVGRGKFDFYRGPDDFTALVTARIKNNRLYIISTSNTTNSHVNEMHRNAALHQVHKALATSPEPLPDTLFSFTPVDYPKNNSWVYSKWYDHTELLNHWPVPHFGHWSWPVKYVGPLIEVLSQVSEIESTLPFEEKVDKLFWRGTPSFNPIQNQNLRGNLIGATEGKDWADTGQLEWTALEKAKNIVQIPEICRYKYIAYTEGITYSGRLPFHMLCESVIITPPINYMMHSTHLIKPLFAWTLGFQSSKKMDNWGMKRLRKAWPKDYRPDEANAIFVSPDWSDLEETIMWLRNNPKIAKGIATRQKEFAVEKGYLSEGAEMCYWRELIRGWSKVAIPTGSGWNELGFPWETFALTGKTELR
;
A
#
# COMPACT_ATOMS: atom_id res chain seq x y z
N MET A 1 23.53 32.38 87.20
CA MET A 1 23.68 30.97 86.78
C MET A 1 22.58 30.73 85.75
N GLY A 2 22.80 30.55 84.46
CA GLY A 2 23.89 29.84 83.77
C GLY A 2 23.27 28.62 83.09
N GLY A 3 23.36 28.52 81.75
CA GLY A 3 23.04 27.28 81.04
C GLY A 3 22.35 27.44 79.69
N LEU A 4 23.13 27.82 78.67
CA LEU A 4 22.74 27.83 77.25
C LEU A 4 22.32 26.42 76.76
N SER A 5 21.17 26.34 76.09
CA SER A 5 20.78 25.21 75.25
C SER A 5 21.61 25.20 73.96
N ARG A 6 22.50 24.20 73.82
CA ARG A 6 23.28 23.93 72.59
C ARG A 6 22.35 23.38 71.51
N ARG A 7 22.02 24.20 70.51
CA ARG A 7 21.52 23.73 69.19
C ARG A 7 22.68 23.12 68.39
N PRO A 8 22.45 22.06 67.60
CA PRO A 8 23.53 21.22 67.08
C PRO A 8 24.26 21.90 65.91
N PHE A 9 25.57 22.00 66.07
CA PHE A 9 26.58 22.44 65.10
C PHE A 9 26.42 21.82 63.70
N PHE A 10 25.84 20.61 63.62
CA PHE A 10 25.62 19.88 62.37
C PHE A 10 24.64 20.55 61.39
N LEU A 11 23.65 21.32 61.85
CA LEU A 11 22.71 21.98 60.94
C LEU A 11 23.33 23.17 60.20
N ARG A 12 24.37 23.80 60.76
CA ARG A 12 25.06 24.93 60.14
C ARG A 12 26.07 24.49 59.07
N ILE A 13 26.67 23.32 59.24
CA ILE A 13 27.61 22.74 58.25
C ILE A 13 26.85 22.25 57.02
N ALA A 14 25.73 21.54 57.20
CA ALA A 14 24.90 21.06 56.08
C ALA A 14 24.31 22.22 55.25
N PHE A 15 23.95 23.35 55.88
CA PHE A 15 23.50 24.54 55.17
C PHE A 15 24.64 25.25 54.42
N ALA A 16 25.86 25.27 54.97
CA ALA A 16 27.02 25.87 54.31
C ALA A 16 27.50 25.04 53.11
N GLU A 17 27.48 23.70 53.20
CA GLU A 17 27.80 22.80 52.10
C GLU A 17 26.77 22.86 50.97
N ALA A 18 25.47 22.95 51.30
CA ALA A 18 24.42 23.15 50.31
C ALA A 18 24.51 24.52 49.60
N LEU A 19 24.90 25.58 50.32
CA LEU A 19 25.08 26.91 49.73
C LEU A 19 26.32 26.96 48.82
N LEU A 20 27.43 26.33 49.21
CA LEU A 20 28.63 26.23 48.39
C LEU A 20 28.41 25.37 47.14
N ALA A 21 27.63 24.29 47.24
CA ALA A 21 27.24 23.49 46.08
C ALA A 21 26.31 24.26 45.12
N ALA A 22 25.37 25.06 45.64
CA ALA A 22 24.48 25.89 44.82
C ALA A 22 25.22 27.06 44.15
N VAL A 23 26.15 27.70 44.85
CA VAL A 23 27.02 28.75 44.27
C VAL A 23 27.99 28.15 43.27
N GLY A 24 28.56 26.97 43.55
CA GLY A 24 29.40 26.23 42.60
C GLY A 24 28.63 25.87 41.33
N LEU A 25 27.39 25.37 41.45
CA LEU A 25 26.53 25.08 40.31
C LEU A 25 26.18 26.34 39.53
N MET A 26 25.89 27.47 40.19
CA MET A 26 25.59 28.74 39.54
C MET A 26 26.82 29.35 38.84
N VAL A 27 28.03 29.19 39.38
CA VAL A 27 29.28 29.63 38.75
C VAL A 27 29.64 28.73 37.57
N VAL A 28 29.43 27.41 37.68
CA VAL A 28 29.58 26.46 36.57
C VAL A 28 28.58 26.78 35.46
N LEU A 29 27.30 26.99 35.79
CA LEU A 29 26.30 27.41 34.82
C LEU A 29 26.65 28.77 34.21
N LYS A 30 27.13 29.74 34.98
CA LYS A 30 27.56 31.04 34.45
C LYS A 30 28.85 30.93 33.60
N TYR A 31 29.74 29.99 33.88
CA TYR A 31 30.96 29.76 33.11
C TYR A 31 30.70 28.96 31.82
N PHE A 32 29.74 28.03 31.83
CA PHE A 32 29.30 27.27 30.65
C PHE A 32 28.29 28.02 29.77
N PHE A 33 27.47 28.91 30.34
CA PHE A 33 26.39 29.60 29.63
C PHE A 33 26.62 31.10 29.40
N ASN A 34 27.81 31.64 29.71
CA ASN A 34 28.18 33.04 29.43
C ASN A 34 29.35 33.19 28.45
N THR A 35 29.44 32.29 27.48
CA THR A 35 30.11 32.52 26.19
C THR A 35 29.03 32.76 25.14
N ASP A 36 29.26 33.76 24.28
CA ASP A 36 28.33 34.28 23.28
C ASP A 36 27.44 33.20 22.65
N SER A 37 26.13 33.39 22.81
CA SER A 37 25.06 32.52 22.30
C SER A 37 25.05 32.32 20.78
N SER A 38 25.94 32.98 20.02
CA SER A 38 26.17 32.74 18.59
C SER A 38 27.22 31.65 18.31
N ALA A 39 28.19 31.44 19.20
CA ALA A 39 29.28 30.49 18.97
C ALA A 39 28.84 29.03 19.23
N VAL A 40 27.92 28.81 20.18
CA VAL A 40 27.38 27.48 20.48
C VAL A 40 26.34 27.05 19.44
N SER A 41 25.58 27.99 18.86
CA SER A 41 24.70 27.68 17.73
C SER A 41 25.47 27.27 16.47
N ASP A 42 26.68 27.80 16.28
CA ASP A 42 27.55 27.43 15.16
C ASP A 42 28.38 26.16 15.43
N LEU A 43 28.65 25.81 16.70
CA LEU A 43 29.35 24.57 17.06
C LEU A 43 28.46 23.31 16.97
N PHE A 44 27.15 23.44 17.21
CA PHE A 44 26.17 22.38 16.92
C PHE A 44 25.69 22.37 15.46
N ARG A 45 26.12 23.36 14.66
CA ARG A 45 26.08 23.34 13.20
C ARG A 45 27.25 22.54 12.65
N SER A 46 27.50 21.38 13.26
CA SER A 46 28.23 20.31 12.59
C SER A 46 27.52 20.07 11.27
N ARG A 47 28.30 20.23 10.22
CA ARG A 47 28.05 19.97 8.81
C ARG A 47 27.81 18.48 8.61
N GLY A 48 26.84 17.90 9.30
CA GLY A 48 26.19 16.67 8.89
C GLY A 48 25.44 17.02 7.63
N SER A 49 25.87 16.44 6.51
CA SER A 49 25.16 16.60 5.25
C SER A 49 23.67 16.34 5.49
N ASP A 50 22.86 17.29 5.05
CA ASP A 50 21.40 17.20 4.97
C ASP A 50 20.97 16.17 3.89
N GLU A 51 21.83 15.16 3.65
CA GLU A 51 21.68 14.06 2.69
C GLU A 51 21.00 12.85 3.33
N ASN A 52 21.01 12.71 4.65
CA ASN A 52 20.49 11.51 5.35
C ASN A 52 19.12 11.69 6.02
N ARG A 53 18.45 12.84 5.86
CA ARG A 53 17.02 12.93 6.18
C ARG A 53 16.24 12.66 4.90
N PRO A 54 15.17 11.82 4.94
CA PRO A 54 14.23 11.75 3.83
C PRO A 54 13.71 13.16 3.56
N ARG A 55 14.19 13.81 2.49
CA ARG A 55 13.58 15.05 2.01
C ARG A 55 12.33 14.63 1.30
N TYR A 56 11.19 14.86 1.94
CA TYR A 56 9.92 14.76 1.26
C TYR A 56 9.78 16.01 0.39
N PRO A 57 9.89 15.90 -0.95
CA PRO A 57 9.78 17.07 -1.79
C PRO A 57 8.39 17.71 -1.56
N THR A 58 8.37 19.01 -1.31
CA THR A 58 7.14 19.79 -1.44
C THR A 58 6.65 19.60 -2.87
N LEU A 59 5.46 18.99 -3.02
CA LEU A 59 4.83 18.85 -4.32
C LEU A 59 4.34 20.24 -4.74
N GLU A 60 5.03 20.88 -5.67
CA GLU A 60 4.56 22.11 -6.31
C GLU A 60 4.00 21.78 -7.69
N ILE A 61 2.73 22.13 -7.91
CA ILE A 61 2.02 21.87 -9.17
C ILE A 61 1.46 23.18 -9.67
N ASN A 62 1.89 23.60 -10.87
CA ASN A 62 1.50 24.88 -11.46
C ASN A 62 1.70 26.08 -10.51
N GLY A 63 2.79 26.06 -9.73
CA GLY A 63 3.10 27.10 -8.73
C GLY A 63 2.25 27.07 -7.46
N ARG A 64 1.46 26.00 -7.22
CA ARG A 64 0.71 25.80 -5.98
C ARG A 64 1.30 24.64 -5.18
N ARG A 65 1.56 24.88 -3.89
CA ARG A 65 1.92 23.83 -2.94
C ARG A 65 0.74 22.87 -2.75
N VAL A 66 0.94 21.62 -3.13
CA VAL A 66 0.05 20.49 -2.84
C VAL A 66 0.59 19.81 -1.58
N LYS A 67 -0.32 19.37 -0.70
CA LYS A 67 0.10 18.61 0.49
C LYS A 67 0.89 17.39 0.03
N SER A 68 2.13 17.28 0.50
CA SER A 68 2.91 16.07 0.26
C SER A 68 2.21 14.89 0.92
N TRP A 69 2.51 13.68 0.45
CA TRP A 69 1.99 12.46 1.04
C TRP A 69 2.36 12.33 2.53
N ALA A 70 3.50 12.90 2.96
CA ALA A 70 3.96 12.92 4.34
C ALA A 70 3.19 13.94 5.22
N GLU A 71 2.55 14.95 4.60
CA GLU A 71 1.74 15.96 5.29
C GLU A 71 0.27 15.52 5.46
N ARG A 72 -0.11 14.37 4.88
CA ARG A 72 -1.47 13.83 5.00
C ARG A 72 -1.62 13.15 6.36
N SER A 73 -2.66 13.57 7.09
CA SER A 73 -2.90 13.05 8.44
C SER A 73 -3.39 11.60 8.41
N ASN A 74 -2.84 10.79 9.31
CA ASN A 74 -3.37 9.46 9.62
C ASN A 74 -4.57 9.54 10.60
N PHE A 75 -4.81 10.69 11.23
CA PHE A 75 -5.82 10.91 12.28
C PHE A 75 -7.11 11.54 11.74
N LEU A 76 -7.68 10.94 10.69
CA LEU A 76 -8.93 11.39 10.08
C LEU A 76 -10.15 10.65 10.64
N THR A 77 -11.21 11.40 10.98
CA THR A 77 -12.55 10.88 11.30
C THR A 77 -13.19 10.23 10.08
N GLU A 78 -14.23 9.40 10.26
CA GLU A 78 -15.02 8.81 9.16
C GLU A 78 -15.48 9.89 8.16
N LYS A 79 -16.04 11.00 8.67
CA LYS A 79 -16.50 12.11 7.85
C LYS A 79 -15.37 12.77 7.05
N GLN A 80 -14.19 12.93 7.66
CA GLN A 80 -13.02 13.47 6.96
C GLN A 80 -12.48 12.49 5.91
N CYS A 81 -12.41 11.19 6.22
CA CYS A 81 -12.01 10.15 5.28
C CYS A 81 -12.91 10.13 4.02
N ARG A 82 -14.23 10.13 4.21
CA ARG A 82 -15.22 10.17 3.12
C ARG A 82 -15.15 11.46 2.30
N LYS A 83 -14.80 12.58 2.93
CA LYS A 83 -14.61 13.88 2.25
C LYS A 83 -13.30 13.94 1.45
N GLU A 84 -12.20 13.47 2.02
CA GLU A 84 -10.87 13.52 1.42
C GLU A 84 -10.73 12.50 0.28
N TYR A 85 -11.28 11.30 0.45
CA TYR A 85 -11.16 10.18 -0.49
C TYR A 85 -12.53 9.65 -0.96
N PRO A 86 -13.37 10.47 -1.62
CA PRO A 86 -14.75 10.12 -1.94
C PRO A 86 -14.91 8.87 -2.81
N LEU A 87 -13.89 8.52 -3.61
CA LEU A 87 -13.94 7.35 -4.48
C LEU A 87 -13.36 6.08 -3.85
N LEU A 88 -12.70 6.17 -2.70
CA LEU A 88 -11.87 5.09 -2.16
C LEU A 88 -12.68 3.88 -1.70
N PHE A 89 -13.89 4.10 -1.18
CA PHE A 89 -14.63 3.08 -0.41
C PHE A 89 -15.63 2.27 -1.23
N LYS A 90 -15.72 2.49 -2.55
CA LYS A 90 -16.68 1.80 -3.42
C LYS A 90 -16.70 0.27 -3.23
N PRO A 91 -15.57 -0.46 -3.12
CA PRO A 91 -15.60 -1.90 -2.90
C PRO A 91 -16.23 -2.32 -1.57
N ILE A 92 -16.10 -1.49 -0.53
CA ILE A 92 -16.71 -1.69 0.79
C ILE A 92 -18.21 -1.42 0.71
N ASP A 93 -18.60 -0.31 0.09
CA ASP A 93 -20.00 0.08 -0.05
C ASP A 93 -20.80 -0.96 -0.87
N GLU A 94 -20.21 -1.49 -1.94
CA GLU A 94 -20.74 -2.63 -2.69
C GLU A 94 -20.93 -3.87 -1.82
N ALA A 95 -19.93 -4.19 -0.98
CA ALA A 95 -19.97 -5.38 -0.14
C ALA A 95 -21.03 -5.25 0.98
N VAL A 96 -21.16 -4.06 1.58
CA VAL A 96 -22.23 -3.75 2.55
C VAL A 96 -23.61 -3.79 1.87
N GLY A 97 -23.72 -3.29 0.64
CA GLY A 97 -24.97 -3.28 -0.13
C GLY A 97 -25.53 -4.67 -0.44
N ARG A 98 -24.71 -5.73 -0.38
CA ARG A 98 -25.16 -7.13 -0.51
C ARG A 98 -25.93 -7.63 0.72
N GLY A 99 -25.85 -6.91 1.84
CA GLY A 99 -26.58 -7.25 3.07
C GLY A 99 -25.82 -8.19 4.01
N LYS A 100 -26.52 -8.61 5.07
CA LYS A 100 -25.97 -9.44 6.14
C LYS A 100 -25.69 -10.87 5.66
N PHE A 101 -24.67 -11.49 6.22
CA PHE A 101 -24.34 -12.89 5.99
C PHE A 101 -23.91 -13.58 7.29
N ASP A 102 -24.14 -14.88 7.36
CA ASP A 102 -23.71 -15.70 8.49
C ASP A 102 -22.20 -15.94 8.41
N PHE A 103 -21.49 -15.40 9.40
CA PHE A 103 -20.06 -15.52 9.54
C PHE A 103 -19.70 -16.66 10.48
N TYR A 104 -19.42 -17.83 9.88
CA TYR A 104 -18.92 -19.01 10.58
C TYR A 104 -17.40 -18.99 10.73
N ARG A 105 -16.90 -19.53 11.85
CA ARG A 105 -15.46 -19.74 12.06
C ARG A 105 -14.96 -20.72 10.99
N GLY A 106 -13.87 -20.35 10.32
CA GLY A 106 -13.21 -21.25 9.38
C GLY A 106 -12.53 -22.40 10.11
N PRO A 107 -12.24 -23.52 9.43
CA PRO A 107 -11.45 -24.56 10.05
C PRO A 107 -10.03 -24.01 10.25
N ASP A 108 -9.46 -24.21 11.44
CA ASP A 108 -8.19 -23.58 11.84
C ASP A 108 -7.00 -24.07 10.97
N ASP A 109 -7.17 -25.17 10.23
CA ASP A 109 -6.20 -25.71 9.27
C ASP A 109 -6.35 -25.15 7.84
N PHE A 110 -7.35 -24.31 7.55
CA PHE A 110 -7.47 -23.66 6.25
C PHE A 110 -6.19 -22.88 5.92
N THR A 111 -5.65 -23.07 4.73
CA THR A 111 -4.37 -22.53 4.28
C THR A 111 -4.21 -21.04 4.59
N ALA A 112 -3.19 -20.72 5.41
CA ALA A 112 -2.82 -19.37 5.82
C ALA A 112 -3.93 -18.53 6.48
N LEU A 113 -5.02 -19.16 6.94
CA LEU A 113 -6.12 -18.47 7.58
C LEU A 113 -5.68 -17.81 8.89
N VAL A 114 -6.16 -16.59 9.10
CA VAL A 114 -6.17 -15.92 10.40
C VAL A 114 -7.60 -15.70 10.83
N THR A 115 -7.89 -16.02 12.08
CA THR A 115 -9.11 -15.59 12.75
C THR A 115 -8.72 -14.59 13.83
N ALA A 116 -9.36 -13.43 13.84
CA ALA A 116 -9.03 -12.35 14.75
C ALA A 116 -10.27 -11.57 15.21
N ARG A 117 -10.08 -10.79 16.26
CA ARG A 117 -11.09 -9.98 16.92
C ARG A 117 -10.59 -8.55 17.10
N ILE A 118 -11.47 -7.60 16.86
CA ILE A 118 -11.36 -6.24 17.38
C ILE A 118 -12.31 -6.13 18.57
N LYS A 119 -11.79 -5.77 19.73
CA LYS A 119 -12.59 -5.53 20.94
C LYS A 119 -12.05 -4.33 21.70
N ASN A 120 -12.93 -3.38 22.04
CA ASN A 120 -12.56 -2.13 22.72
C ASN A 120 -11.41 -1.40 22.00
N ASN A 121 -11.48 -1.32 20.66
CA ASN A 121 -10.46 -0.70 19.81
C ASN A 121 -9.06 -1.35 19.91
N ARG A 122 -8.98 -2.64 20.30
CA ARG A 122 -7.73 -3.42 20.35
C ARG A 122 -7.85 -4.68 19.49
N LEU A 123 -6.73 -5.09 18.91
CA LEU A 123 -6.62 -6.27 18.05
C LEU A 123 -6.18 -7.50 18.85
N TYR A 124 -6.91 -8.60 18.69
CA TYR A 124 -6.62 -9.89 19.30
C TYR A 124 -6.62 -10.98 18.21
N ILE A 125 -5.64 -11.88 18.27
CA ILE A 125 -5.48 -12.99 17.34
C ILE A 125 -6.04 -14.26 17.99
N ILE A 126 -7.09 -14.84 17.41
CA ILE A 126 -7.75 -16.04 17.93
C ILE A 126 -7.00 -17.28 17.46
N SER A 127 -6.79 -17.40 16.15
CA SER A 127 -6.07 -18.54 15.56
C SER A 127 -5.30 -18.13 14.32
N THR A 128 -4.22 -18.85 14.05
CA THR A 128 -3.46 -18.80 12.81
C THR A 128 -3.20 -20.21 12.32
N SER A 129 -3.46 -20.45 11.04
CA SER A 129 -3.17 -21.75 10.43
C SER A 129 -1.67 -21.97 10.28
N ASN A 130 -1.23 -23.18 10.64
CA ASN A 130 0.14 -23.68 10.46
C ASN A 130 0.32 -24.46 9.15
N THR A 131 -0.73 -24.61 8.32
CA THR A 131 -0.68 -25.49 7.13
C THR A 131 0.14 -24.92 5.97
N THR A 132 0.57 -23.65 6.07
CA THR A 132 1.59 -23.10 5.19
C THR A 132 2.62 -22.31 6.00
N ASN A 133 3.66 -22.99 6.46
CA ASN A 133 4.89 -22.34 6.92
C ASN A 133 5.72 -21.83 5.72
N SER A 134 5.08 -21.26 4.69
CA SER A 134 5.83 -20.44 3.74
C SER A 134 6.04 -19.10 4.43
N HIS A 135 7.29 -18.78 4.71
CA HIS A 135 7.69 -17.53 5.37
C HIS A 135 7.02 -16.29 4.72
N VAL A 136 6.77 -16.35 3.41
CA VAL A 136 6.07 -15.32 2.62
C VAL A 136 4.64 -15.07 3.11
N ASN A 137 3.83 -16.12 3.31
CA ASN A 137 2.44 -15.96 3.76
C ASN A 137 2.38 -15.37 5.18
N GLU A 138 3.33 -15.73 6.03
CA GLU A 138 3.46 -15.17 7.38
C GLU A 138 3.79 -13.68 7.34
N MET A 139 4.75 -13.28 6.50
CA MET A 139 5.11 -11.88 6.31
C MET A 139 3.92 -11.06 5.78
N HIS A 140 3.22 -11.57 4.77
CA HIS A 140 2.05 -10.89 4.21
C HIS A 140 0.94 -10.76 5.25
N ARG A 141 0.68 -11.81 6.03
CA ARG A 141 -0.28 -11.77 7.14
C ARG A 141 0.10 -10.70 8.16
N ASN A 142 1.33 -10.75 8.64
CA ASN A 142 1.78 -9.86 9.70
C ASN A 142 1.75 -8.41 9.23
N ALA A 143 2.10 -8.14 7.97
CA ALA A 143 1.94 -6.82 7.36
C ALA A 143 0.49 -6.32 7.44
N ALA A 144 -0.51 -7.10 6.99
CA ALA A 144 -1.92 -6.70 7.11
C ALA A 144 -2.35 -6.44 8.57
N LEU A 145 -1.92 -7.29 9.51
CA LEU A 145 -2.26 -7.11 10.93
C LEU A 145 -1.57 -5.87 11.55
N HIS A 146 -0.35 -5.53 11.13
CA HIS A 146 0.29 -4.25 11.47
C HIS A 146 -0.50 -3.06 10.92
N GLN A 147 -1.02 -3.14 9.69
CA GLN A 147 -1.85 -2.09 9.12
C GLN A 147 -3.16 -1.92 9.88
N VAL A 148 -3.83 -3.01 10.25
CA VAL A 148 -5.03 -2.98 11.10
C VAL A 148 -4.73 -2.35 12.45
N HIS A 149 -3.64 -2.75 13.10
CA HIS A 149 -3.21 -2.16 14.38
C HIS A 149 -2.93 -0.66 14.25
N LYS A 150 -2.22 -0.23 13.19
CA LYS A 150 -1.97 1.19 12.91
C LYS A 150 -3.28 1.94 12.70
N ALA A 151 -4.24 1.37 11.97
CA ALA A 151 -5.55 1.96 11.72
C ALA A 151 -6.36 2.16 13.00
N LEU A 152 -6.32 1.19 13.93
CA LEU A 152 -6.93 1.26 15.26
C LEU A 152 -6.27 2.34 16.13
N ALA A 153 -4.93 2.34 16.20
CA ALA A 153 -4.15 3.23 17.06
C ALA A 153 -4.21 4.70 16.63
N THR A 154 -4.40 4.95 15.32
CA THR A 154 -4.46 6.30 14.76
C THR A 154 -5.90 6.80 14.54
N SER A 155 -6.91 6.01 14.93
CA SER A 155 -8.31 6.41 14.78
C SER A 155 -8.69 7.48 15.81
N PRO A 156 -9.21 8.64 15.38
CA PRO A 156 -9.73 9.65 16.31
C PRO A 156 -11.09 9.27 16.90
N GLU A 157 -11.73 8.22 16.37
CA GLU A 157 -13.05 7.73 16.78
C GLU A 157 -12.95 6.23 17.11
N PRO A 158 -13.68 5.73 18.12
CA PRO A 158 -13.69 4.31 18.44
C PRO A 158 -14.24 3.50 17.25
N LEU A 159 -13.54 2.42 16.87
CA LEU A 159 -14.03 1.47 15.88
C LEU A 159 -14.91 0.39 16.54
N PRO A 160 -15.90 -0.16 15.82
CA PRO A 160 -16.79 -1.17 16.38
C PRO A 160 -16.08 -2.48 16.68
N ASP A 161 -16.57 -3.17 17.72
CA ASP A 161 -16.18 -4.55 18.00
C ASP A 161 -16.61 -5.45 16.84
N THR A 162 -15.72 -6.34 16.41
CA THR A 162 -16.01 -7.29 15.34
C THR A 162 -15.09 -8.51 15.39
N LEU A 163 -15.56 -9.60 14.78
CA LEU A 163 -14.75 -10.77 14.43
C LEU A 163 -14.47 -10.73 12.93
N PHE A 164 -13.30 -11.19 12.50
CA PHE A 164 -12.99 -11.31 11.09
C PHE A 164 -12.05 -12.48 10.81
N SER A 165 -12.07 -12.90 9.55
CA SER A 165 -11.09 -13.83 8.99
C SER A 165 -10.28 -13.11 7.92
N PHE A 166 -9.00 -13.43 7.83
CA PHE A 166 -8.13 -12.90 6.79
C PHE A 166 -7.35 -14.04 6.13
N THR A 167 -7.19 -13.96 4.80
CA THR A 167 -6.46 -14.97 4.03
C THR A 167 -5.51 -14.30 3.03
N PRO A 168 -4.17 -14.43 3.20
CA PRO A 168 -3.19 -13.77 2.35
C PRO A 168 -2.91 -14.52 1.03
N VAL A 169 -3.47 -15.71 0.83
CA VAL A 169 -3.18 -16.55 -0.34
C VAL A 169 -4.04 -16.19 -1.56
N ASP A 170 -3.55 -16.58 -2.73
CA ASP A 170 -4.19 -16.40 -4.03
C ASP A 170 -5.56 -17.08 -4.17
N TYR A 171 -5.78 -18.20 -3.47
CA TYR A 171 -7.06 -18.90 -3.42
C TYR A 171 -7.66 -18.79 -2.02
N PRO A 172 -8.26 -17.64 -1.68
CA PRO A 172 -8.68 -17.35 -0.32
C PRO A 172 -9.98 -18.07 0.06
N LYS A 173 -10.23 -18.15 1.37
CA LYS A 173 -11.50 -18.64 1.91
C LYS A 173 -12.64 -17.67 1.61
N ASN A 174 -13.83 -18.17 1.29
CA ASN A 174 -15.03 -17.34 1.24
C ASN A 174 -15.36 -16.70 2.61
N ASN A 175 -16.10 -15.58 2.61
CA ASN A 175 -16.42 -14.78 3.79
C ASN A 175 -15.15 -14.38 4.56
N SER A 176 -14.22 -13.70 3.88
CA SER A 176 -12.95 -13.27 4.47
C SER A 176 -12.43 -11.96 3.86
N TRP A 177 -11.52 -11.33 4.59
CA TRP A 177 -10.66 -10.26 4.12
C TRP A 177 -9.53 -10.85 3.27
N VAL A 178 -9.29 -10.25 2.10
CA VAL A 178 -8.38 -10.80 1.07
C VAL A 178 -7.64 -9.68 0.35
N TYR A 179 -6.52 -9.96 -0.33
CA TYR A 179 -5.83 -8.92 -1.10
C TYR A 179 -6.47 -8.58 -2.44
N SER A 180 -7.21 -9.51 -3.04
CA SER A 180 -7.98 -9.25 -4.26
C SER A 180 -9.25 -10.09 -4.32
N LYS A 181 -10.27 -9.56 -5.02
CA LYS A 181 -11.49 -10.29 -5.36
C LYS A 181 -11.56 -10.50 -6.86
N TRP A 182 -12.01 -11.66 -7.30
CA TRP A 182 -12.39 -11.84 -8.70
C TRP A 182 -13.72 -11.13 -8.97
N TYR A 183 -13.76 -10.22 -9.94
CA TYR A 183 -14.95 -9.39 -10.18
C TYR A 183 -16.21 -10.19 -10.54
N ASP A 184 -16.02 -11.32 -11.22
CA ASP A 184 -17.10 -12.11 -11.81
C ASP A 184 -17.84 -12.95 -10.77
N HIS A 185 -17.15 -13.34 -9.69
CA HIS A 185 -17.70 -14.19 -8.63
C HIS A 185 -18.26 -13.38 -7.46
N THR A 186 -18.50 -12.08 -7.62
CA THR A 186 -18.99 -11.19 -6.57
C THR A 186 -20.38 -11.54 -6.03
N GLU A 187 -21.15 -12.36 -6.74
CA GLU A 187 -22.45 -12.89 -6.32
C GLU A 187 -22.35 -14.22 -5.56
N LEU A 188 -21.25 -14.98 -5.76
CA LEU A 188 -21.03 -16.30 -5.15
C LEU A 188 -20.07 -16.23 -3.96
N LEU A 189 -19.08 -15.33 -4.05
CA LEU A 189 -17.99 -15.16 -3.11
C LEU A 189 -18.06 -13.78 -2.47
N ASN A 190 -18.06 -13.78 -1.15
CA ASN A 190 -18.05 -12.60 -0.31
C ASN A 190 -16.62 -12.34 0.17
N HIS A 191 -15.78 -11.95 -0.79
CA HIS A 191 -14.42 -11.50 -0.56
C HIS A 191 -14.38 -9.99 -0.36
N TRP A 192 -13.64 -9.55 0.66
CA TRP A 192 -13.46 -8.14 1.01
C TRP A 192 -12.01 -7.71 0.75
N PRO A 193 -11.72 -7.05 -0.38
CA PRO A 193 -10.38 -6.57 -0.68
C PRO A 193 -9.87 -5.61 0.39
N VAL A 194 -8.66 -5.86 0.88
CA VAL A 194 -7.94 -5.01 1.83
C VAL A 194 -6.74 -4.32 1.17
N PRO A 195 -6.17 -3.28 1.79
CA PRO A 195 -4.88 -2.73 1.39
C PRO A 195 -3.81 -3.82 1.30
N HIS A 196 -2.99 -3.75 0.24
CA HIS A 196 -1.96 -4.74 -0.01
C HIS A 196 -0.85 -4.69 1.05
N PHE A 197 -0.23 -5.83 1.39
CA PHE A 197 0.86 -5.87 2.38
C PHE A 197 2.01 -4.91 2.05
N GLY A 198 2.23 -4.63 0.77
CA GLY A 198 3.24 -3.67 0.30
C GLY A 198 3.04 -2.24 0.81
N HIS A 199 1.83 -1.85 1.24
CA HIS A 199 1.63 -0.56 1.92
C HIS A 199 2.41 -0.50 3.24
N TRP A 200 2.51 -1.63 3.96
CA TRP A 200 3.36 -1.75 5.13
C TRP A 200 4.81 -2.03 4.74
N SER A 201 5.06 -3.18 4.12
CA SER A 201 6.37 -3.56 3.60
C SER A 201 6.29 -4.77 2.69
N TRP A 202 7.05 -4.73 1.59
CA TRP A 202 7.47 -5.92 0.87
C TRP A 202 8.98 -6.09 1.11
N PRO A 203 9.40 -7.02 1.99
CA PRO A 203 10.76 -7.06 2.53
C PRO A 203 11.77 -7.68 1.54
N VAL A 204 11.76 -7.19 0.31
CA VAL A 204 12.63 -7.61 -0.78
C VAL A 204 13.37 -6.39 -1.32
N LYS A 205 14.68 -6.52 -1.50
CA LYS A 205 15.62 -5.41 -1.79
C LYS A 205 15.20 -4.51 -2.97
N TYR A 206 14.50 -5.04 -3.96
CA TYR A 206 14.08 -4.31 -5.16
C TYR A 206 12.66 -3.72 -5.09
N VAL A 207 11.92 -3.91 -3.98
CA VAL A 207 10.57 -3.36 -3.76
C VAL A 207 10.56 -2.45 -2.53
N GLY A 208 10.60 -2.99 -1.33
CA GLY A 208 10.50 -2.24 -0.08
C GLY A 208 9.07 -1.76 0.27
N PRO A 209 8.94 -0.91 1.31
CA PRO A 209 7.69 -0.26 1.69
C PRO A 209 7.19 0.71 0.60
N LEU A 210 5.87 0.74 0.36
CA LEU A 210 5.27 1.62 -0.65
C LEU A 210 5.61 3.10 -0.44
N ILE A 211 5.70 3.53 0.82
CA ILE A 211 6.02 4.92 1.17
C ILE A 211 7.48 5.29 0.87
N GLU A 212 8.42 4.37 1.10
CA GLU A 212 9.82 4.57 0.71
C GLU A 212 9.98 4.60 -0.82
N VAL A 213 9.25 3.72 -1.51
CA VAL A 213 9.19 3.75 -2.98
C VAL A 213 8.63 5.09 -3.47
N LEU A 214 7.54 5.57 -2.87
CA LEU A 214 6.94 6.85 -3.25
C LEU A 214 7.94 8.01 -3.09
N SER A 215 8.78 8.00 -2.05
CA SER A 215 9.85 8.99 -1.89
C SER A 215 10.84 8.95 -3.07
N GLN A 216 11.32 7.76 -3.42
CA GLN A 216 12.29 7.57 -4.52
C GLN A 216 11.67 7.93 -5.88
N VAL A 217 10.43 7.51 -6.12
CA VAL A 217 9.69 7.86 -7.34
C VAL A 217 9.47 9.37 -7.44
N SER A 218 9.14 10.05 -6.34
CA SER A 218 8.94 11.50 -6.35
C SER A 218 10.21 12.25 -6.77
N GLU A 219 11.38 11.78 -6.35
CA GLU A 219 12.68 12.34 -6.76
C GLU A 219 12.94 12.11 -8.26
N ILE A 220 12.77 10.88 -8.75
CA ILE A 220 12.92 10.54 -10.18
C ILE A 220 11.98 11.41 -11.02
N GLU A 221 10.70 11.47 -10.67
CA GLU A 221 9.67 12.19 -11.43
C GLU A 221 9.82 13.72 -11.36
N SER A 222 10.53 14.25 -10.35
CA SER A 222 10.84 15.68 -10.25
C SER A 222 11.97 16.13 -11.17
N THR A 223 12.81 15.19 -11.59
CA THR A 223 14.03 15.46 -12.40
C THR A 223 13.96 14.89 -13.81
N LEU A 224 13.06 13.94 -14.06
CA LEU A 224 12.90 13.27 -15.36
C LEU A 224 11.51 13.57 -15.94
N PRO A 225 11.36 14.59 -16.80
CA PRO A 225 10.08 14.88 -17.44
C PRO A 225 9.66 13.74 -18.37
N PHE A 226 8.34 13.57 -18.56
CA PHE A 226 7.76 12.48 -19.35
C PHE A 226 8.40 12.35 -20.75
N GLU A 227 8.70 13.48 -21.39
CA GLU A 227 9.29 13.54 -22.73
C GLU A 227 10.66 12.84 -22.83
N GLU A 228 11.45 12.91 -21.76
CA GLU A 228 12.82 12.37 -21.65
C GLU A 228 12.87 10.93 -21.14
N LYS A 229 11.74 10.39 -20.66
CA LYS A 229 11.63 8.98 -20.25
C LYS A 229 11.96 8.03 -21.40
N VAL A 230 12.46 6.84 -21.05
CA VAL A 230 12.75 5.76 -21.99
C VAL A 230 11.48 5.41 -22.76
N ASP A 231 11.51 5.61 -24.08
CA ASP A 231 10.37 5.38 -24.97
C ASP A 231 10.20 3.89 -25.31
N LYS A 232 10.03 3.08 -24.27
CA LYS A 232 9.79 1.64 -24.34
C LYS A 232 8.74 1.20 -23.34
N LEU A 233 8.04 0.11 -23.69
CA LEU A 233 7.21 -0.65 -22.78
C LEU A 233 8.06 -1.54 -21.89
N PHE A 234 8.04 -1.29 -20.59
CA PHE A 234 8.77 -2.11 -19.62
C PHE A 234 7.93 -3.26 -19.07
N TRP A 235 8.54 -4.44 -18.99
CA TRP A 235 8.05 -5.56 -18.16
C TRP A 235 9.16 -6.53 -17.76
N ARG A 236 9.12 -7.00 -16.51
CA ARG A 236 9.85 -8.19 -16.06
C ARG A 236 8.94 -9.07 -15.21
N GLY A 237 8.96 -10.39 -15.38
CA GLY A 237 8.15 -11.28 -14.53
C GLY A 237 8.39 -12.76 -14.79
N THR A 238 7.75 -13.61 -13.98
CA THR A 238 7.75 -15.06 -14.16
C THR A 238 6.69 -15.46 -15.19
N PRO A 239 7.05 -16.03 -16.36
CA PRO A 239 6.10 -16.32 -17.44
C PRO A 239 5.03 -17.36 -17.09
N SER A 240 5.33 -18.29 -16.18
CA SER A 240 4.42 -19.38 -15.77
C SER A 240 3.33 -18.93 -14.79
N PHE A 241 3.39 -17.71 -14.25
CA PHE A 241 2.39 -17.21 -13.29
C PHE A 241 1.27 -16.51 -14.03
N ASN A 242 0.20 -17.24 -14.33
CA ASN A 242 -0.94 -16.73 -15.09
C ASN A 242 -2.27 -17.03 -14.38
N PRO A 243 -3.29 -16.18 -14.58
CA PRO A 243 -4.59 -16.40 -13.98
C PRO A 243 -5.28 -17.57 -14.68
N ILE A 244 -6.16 -18.27 -13.95
CA ILE A 244 -6.93 -19.41 -14.50
C ILE A 244 -7.71 -19.02 -15.77
N GLN A 245 -8.18 -17.77 -15.84
CA GLN A 245 -8.98 -17.22 -16.94
C GLN A 245 -8.13 -16.88 -18.18
N ASN A 246 -6.82 -16.74 -18.02
CA ASN A 246 -5.89 -16.44 -19.12
C ASN A 246 -4.53 -17.11 -18.87
N GLN A 247 -4.48 -18.41 -19.09
CA GLN A 247 -3.35 -19.28 -18.75
C GLN A 247 -2.04 -18.97 -19.48
N ASN A 248 -2.07 -18.15 -20.54
CA ASN A 248 -0.87 -17.71 -21.28
C ASN A 248 -0.72 -16.18 -21.33
N LEU A 249 -1.30 -15.44 -20.38
CA LEU A 249 -1.27 -13.97 -20.34
C LEU A 249 0.15 -13.40 -20.50
N ARG A 250 1.11 -13.90 -19.70
CA ARG A 250 2.49 -13.41 -19.70
C ARG A 250 3.33 -13.95 -20.86
N GLY A 251 3.08 -15.19 -21.28
CA GLY A 251 3.71 -15.76 -22.46
C GLY A 251 3.34 -15.00 -23.73
N ASN A 252 2.05 -14.65 -23.88
CA ASN A 252 1.57 -13.82 -24.98
C ASN A 252 2.17 -12.41 -24.97
N LEU A 253 2.34 -11.78 -23.80
CA LEU A 253 3.04 -10.49 -23.70
C LEU A 253 4.47 -10.62 -24.24
N ILE A 254 5.23 -11.62 -23.77
CA ILE A 254 6.61 -11.84 -24.21
C ILE A 254 6.66 -12.02 -25.73
N GLY A 255 5.81 -12.88 -26.28
CA GLY A 255 5.72 -13.11 -27.73
C GLY A 255 5.35 -11.85 -28.52
N ALA A 256 4.38 -11.06 -28.05
CA ALA A 256 3.96 -9.81 -28.71
C ALA A 256 5.07 -8.73 -28.73
N THR A 257 6.06 -8.85 -27.83
CA THR A 257 7.14 -7.88 -27.64
C THR A 257 8.50 -8.35 -28.15
N GLU A 258 8.61 -9.61 -28.61
CA GLU A 258 9.88 -10.19 -29.01
C GLU A 258 10.47 -9.46 -30.23
N GLY A 259 11.74 -9.05 -30.12
CA GLY A 259 12.46 -8.34 -31.18
C GLY A 259 11.95 -6.92 -31.49
N LYS A 260 11.01 -6.39 -30.70
CA LYS A 260 10.44 -5.05 -30.90
C LYS A 260 11.32 -3.97 -30.28
N ASP A 261 11.68 -2.95 -31.06
CA ASP A 261 12.49 -1.82 -30.61
C ASP A 261 11.80 -0.99 -29.50
N TRP A 262 10.46 -0.97 -29.52
CA TRP A 262 9.60 -0.29 -28.57
C TRP A 262 9.36 -1.05 -27.27
N ALA A 263 9.92 -2.25 -27.10
CA ALA A 263 9.76 -3.07 -25.91
C ALA A 263 11.07 -3.26 -25.15
N ASP A 264 10.98 -3.17 -23.83
CA ASP A 264 11.98 -3.69 -22.89
C ASP A 264 11.28 -4.67 -21.94
N THR A 265 11.04 -5.86 -22.47
CA THR A 265 10.28 -6.92 -21.80
C THR A 265 11.12 -8.19 -21.69
N GLY A 266 10.92 -8.95 -20.62
CA GLY A 266 11.63 -10.21 -20.47
C GLY A 266 11.24 -11.02 -19.25
N GLN A 267 11.57 -12.31 -19.29
CA GLN A 267 11.41 -13.16 -18.11
C GLN A 267 12.43 -12.81 -17.02
N LEU A 268 12.05 -12.98 -15.76
CA LEU A 268 13.00 -12.88 -14.66
C LEU A 268 13.95 -14.09 -14.65
N GLU A 269 15.25 -13.80 -14.65
CA GLU A 269 16.32 -14.80 -14.55
C GLU A 269 16.62 -15.10 -13.08
N TRP A 270 15.79 -15.95 -12.47
CA TRP A 270 15.89 -16.32 -11.06
C TRP A 270 17.19 -17.05 -10.77
N THR A 271 17.94 -16.57 -9.78
CA THR A 271 19.16 -17.20 -9.26
C THR A 271 18.94 -17.79 -7.86
N ALA A 272 17.95 -17.28 -7.12
CA ALA A 272 17.47 -17.84 -5.86
C ALA A 272 16.03 -17.36 -5.60
N LEU A 273 15.41 -17.83 -4.51
CA LEU A 273 14.14 -17.29 -4.02
C LEU A 273 14.27 -15.77 -3.85
N GLU A 274 13.35 -15.02 -4.46
CA GLU A 274 13.31 -13.56 -4.43
C GLU A 274 14.60 -12.87 -4.94
N LYS A 275 15.43 -13.55 -5.76
CA LYS A 275 16.62 -12.96 -6.39
C LYS A 275 16.69 -13.31 -7.87
N ALA A 276 16.74 -12.30 -8.72
CA ALA A 276 16.93 -12.46 -10.16
C ALA A 276 18.02 -11.52 -10.68
N LYS A 277 18.76 -11.97 -11.69
CA LYS A 277 19.92 -11.24 -12.25
C LYS A 277 19.51 -9.96 -12.98
N ASN A 278 18.41 -10.00 -13.70
CA ASN A 278 17.90 -8.92 -14.56
C ASN A 278 16.73 -8.16 -13.92
N ILE A 279 16.63 -8.19 -12.58
CA ILE A 279 15.57 -7.50 -11.86
C ILE A 279 15.83 -6.00 -11.82
N VAL A 280 14.79 -5.22 -12.09
CA VAL A 280 14.81 -3.75 -11.99
C VAL A 280 14.11 -3.36 -10.71
N GLN A 281 14.70 -2.43 -9.96
CA GLN A 281 14.07 -1.88 -8.76
C GLN A 281 12.79 -1.15 -9.14
N ILE A 282 11.75 -1.29 -8.32
CA ILE A 282 10.44 -0.72 -8.59
C ILE A 282 10.49 0.79 -8.93
N PRO A 283 11.22 1.66 -8.20
CA PRO A 283 11.33 3.07 -8.56
C PRO A 283 11.93 3.32 -9.95
N GLU A 284 12.92 2.52 -10.35
CA GLU A 284 13.62 2.67 -11.63
C GLU A 284 12.73 2.35 -12.83
N ILE A 285 11.64 1.58 -12.62
CA ILE A 285 10.62 1.35 -13.65
C ILE A 285 9.92 2.65 -14.04
N CYS A 286 9.85 3.65 -13.15
CA CYS A 286 9.22 4.94 -13.46
C CYS A 286 9.99 5.77 -14.50
N ARG A 287 11.21 5.35 -14.89
CA ARG A 287 11.96 5.97 -15.99
C ARG A 287 11.42 5.61 -17.38
N TYR A 288 10.50 4.66 -17.49
CA TYR A 288 9.90 4.24 -18.77
C TYR A 288 8.60 4.97 -19.04
N LYS A 289 8.31 5.29 -20.31
CA LYS A 289 7.04 5.91 -20.72
C LYS A 289 5.86 4.97 -20.52
N TYR A 290 6.05 3.68 -20.74
CA TYR A 290 4.98 2.69 -20.71
C TYR A 290 5.33 1.52 -19.80
N ILE A 291 4.38 1.07 -18.98
CA ILE A 291 4.54 -0.07 -18.08
C ILE A 291 3.45 -1.08 -18.42
N ALA A 292 3.85 -2.31 -18.75
CA ALA A 292 2.89 -3.39 -18.87
C ALA A 292 2.53 -3.92 -17.48
N TYR A 293 1.24 -3.96 -17.16
CA TYR A 293 0.74 -4.69 -16.00
C TYR A 293 0.18 -6.05 -16.43
N THR A 294 0.56 -7.09 -15.71
CA THR A 294 0.05 -8.46 -15.88
C THR A 294 -0.38 -8.99 -14.53
N GLU A 295 -1.53 -9.66 -14.51
CA GLU A 295 -1.91 -10.57 -13.43
C GLU A 295 -0.86 -11.69 -13.25
N GLY A 296 -0.83 -12.28 -12.06
CA GLY A 296 -0.05 -13.48 -11.74
C GLY A 296 -0.95 -14.70 -11.68
N ILE A 297 -0.80 -15.52 -10.64
CA ILE A 297 -1.83 -16.53 -10.31
C ILE A 297 -3.18 -15.85 -10.05
N THR A 298 -3.16 -14.70 -9.36
CA THR A 298 -4.29 -13.78 -9.25
C THR A 298 -3.87 -12.34 -9.58
N TYR A 299 -4.06 -11.39 -8.68
CA TYR A 299 -3.53 -10.04 -8.81
C TYR A 299 -1.99 -10.07 -8.81
N SER A 300 -1.37 -9.03 -9.39
CA SER A 300 0.03 -8.72 -9.08
C SER A 300 0.09 -7.55 -8.11
N GLY A 301 0.75 -7.78 -6.96
CA GLY A 301 0.99 -6.77 -5.93
C GLY A 301 1.85 -5.58 -6.39
N ARG A 302 2.38 -5.59 -7.61
CA ARG A 302 3.11 -4.46 -8.21
C ARG A 302 2.20 -3.33 -8.68
N LEU A 303 0.90 -3.56 -8.85
CA LEU A 303 -0.02 -2.54 -9.37
C LEU A 303 0.03 -1.23 -8.58
N PRO A 304 -0.07 -1.21 -7.24
CA PRO A 304 -0.01 0.04 -6.48
C PRO A 304 1.31 0.79 -6.69
N PHE A 305 2.41 0.07 -6.88
CA PHE A 305 3.71 0.69 -7.13
C PHE A 305 3.81 1.29 -8.53
N HIS A 306 3.33 0.59 -9.56
CA HIS A 306 3.27 1.13 -10.94
C HIS A 306 2.38 2.36 -11.03
N MET A 307 1.31 2.42 -10.23
CA MET A 307 0.42 3.56 -10.15
C MET A 307 1.08 4.84 -9.60
N LEU A 308 2.27 4.75 -8.97
CA LEU A 308 3.03 5.91 -8.48
C LEU A 308 3.79 6.62 -9.61
N CYS A 309 4.13 5.92 -10.68
CA CYS A 309 4.91 6.49 -11.79
C CYS A 309 4.05 7.40 -12.68
N GLU A 310 4.65 8.44 -13.24
CA GLU A 310 4.10 9.16 -14.40
C GLU A 310 4.37 8.37 -15.68
N SER A 311 3.80 7.17 -15.76
CA SER A 311 3.94 6.25 -16.90
C SER A 311 2.56 5.75 -17.31
N VAL A 312 2.38 5.45 -18.59
CA VAL A 312 1.13 4.85 -19.07
C VAL A 312 1.09 3.39 -18.68
N ILE A 313 0.14 3.01 -17.83
CA ILE A 313 -0.14 1.60 -17.52
C ILE A 313 -0.93 1.01 -18.68
N ILE A 314 -0.38 -0.03 -19.31
CA ILE A 314 -0.99 -0.78 -20.40
C ILE A 314 -1.21 -2.22 -19.93
N THR A 315 -2.44 -2.72 -20.04
CA THR A 315 -2.77 -4.04 -19.50
C THR A 315 -4.03 -4.62 -20.11
N PRO A 316 -4.19 -5.93 -20.21
CA PRO A 316 -5.50 -6.53 -20.39
C PRO A 316 -6.46 -6.14 -19.28
N PRO A 317 -7.79 -6.22 -19.51
CA PRO A 317 -8.73 -5.94 -18.45
C PRO A 317 -8.48 -6.78 -17.19
N ILE A 318 -8.37 -6.09 -16.06
CA ILE A 318 -7.99 -6.69 -14.78
C ILE A 318 -9.16 -7.54 -14.26
N ASN A 319 -8.88 -8.79 -13.87
CA ASN A 319 -9.84 -9.74 -13.35
C ASN A 319 -9.89 -9.76 -11.81
N TYR A 320 -8.72 -9.70 -11.18
CA TYR A 320 -8.50 -9.73 -9.75
C TYR A 320 -8.35 -8.31 -9.23
N MET A 321 -9.44 -7.79 -8.70
CA MET A 321 -9.58 -6.42 -8.23
C MET A 321 -9.03 -6.29 -6.81
N MET A 322 -8.01 -5.47 -6.65
CA MET A 322 -7.52 -5.01 -5.35
C MET A 322 -8.42 -3.88 -4.82
N HIS A 323 -8.21 -3.46 -3.57
CA HIS A 323 -8.98 -2.40 -2.92
C HIS A 323 -8.98 -1.04 -3.65
N SER A 324 -7.99 -0.78 -4.51
CA SER A 324 -7.83 0.47 -5.27
C SER A 324 -8.05 0.31 -6.78
N THR A 325 -8.27 -0.91 -7.29
CA THR A 325 -8.34 -1.17 -8.74
C THR A 325 -9.51 -0.45 -9.41
N HIS A 326 -10.62 -0.24 -8.69
CA HIS A 326 -11.81 0.47 -9.21
C HIS A 326 -11.55 1.96 -9.54
N LEU A 327 -10.38 2.47 -9.17
CA LEU A 327 -9.96 3.85 -9.44
C LEU A 327 -9.32 4.00 -10.83
N ILE A 328 -9.04 2.88 -11.50
CA ILE A 328 -8.61 2.85 -12.90
C ILE A 328 -9.78 3.26 -13.80
N LYS A 329 -9.47 4.09 -14.78
CA LYS A 329 -10.36 4.62 -15.82
C LYS A 329 -9.79 4.19 -17.16
N PRO A 330 -10.16 3.02 -17.67
CA PRO A 330 -9.51 2.45 -18.85
C PRO A 330 -10.00 3.13 -20.15
N LEU A 331 -9.06 3.51 -21.00
CA LEU A 331 -9.27 3.65 -22.44
C LEU A 331 -9.08 2.26 -23.05
N PHE A 332 -10.10 1.73 -23.70
CA PHE A 332 -9.98 0.43 -24.36
C PHE A 332 -9.42 0.59 -25.77
N ALA A 333 -8.38 -0.17 -26.11
CA ALA A 333 -7.70 -0.13 -27.41
C ALA A 333 -8.67 -0.29 -28.60
N TRP A 334 -9.67 -1.18 -28.49
CA TRP A 334 -10.67 -1.37 -29.54
C TRP A 334 -11.53 -0.12 -29.82
N THR A 335 -11.66 0.82 -28.88
CA THR A 335 -12.40 2.07 -29.11
C THR A 335 -11.64 3.03 -30.03
N LEU A 336 -10.34 2.77 -30.23
CA LEU A 336 -9.48 3.47 -31.18
C LEU A 336 -9.48 2.78 -32.56
N GLY A 337 -10.22 1.68 -32.74
CA GLY A 337 -10.28 0.90 -33.97
C GLY A 337 -9.26 -0.23 -34.08
N PHE A 338 -8.48 -0.47 -33.02
CA PHE A 338 -7.40 -1.46 -33.04
C PHE A 338 -7.94 -2.89 -33.04
N GLN A 339 -7.32 -3.77 -33.83
CA GLN A 339 -7.83 -5.11 -34.06
C GLN A 339 -7.24 -6.12 -33.07
N SER A 340 -8.14 -6.90 -32.45
CA SER A 340 -7.76 -8.07 -31.66
C SER A 340 -7.71 -9.33 -32.53
N SER A 341 -6.67 -10.15 -32.40
CA SER A 341 -6.62 -11.46 -33.05
C SER A 341 -7.52 -12.50 -32.36
N LYS A 342 -7.89 -12.28 -31.09
CA LYS A 342 -8.84 -13.10 -30.34
C LYS A 342 -10.05 -12.30 -29.88
N LYS A 343 -11.18 -12.48 -30.58
CA LYS A 343 -12.46 -11.93 -30.12
C LYS A 343 -12.90 -12.62 -28.83
N MET A 344 -13.19 -11.82 -27.82
CA MET A 344 -13.83 -12.32 -26.61
C MET A 344 -15.27 -12.71 -26.94
N ASP A 345 -15.70 -13.89 -26.47
CA ASP A 345 -17.08 -14.34 -26.69
C ASP A 345 -18.09 -13.46 -25.95
N ASN A 346 -19.38 -13.63 -26.26
CA ASN A 346 -20.46 -12.82 -25.68
C ASN A 346 -20.48 -12.87 -24.15
N TRP A 347 -20.09 -14.01 -23.57
CA TRP A 347 -20.14 -14.21 -22.13
C TRP A 347 -18.95 -13.54 -21.43
N GLY A 348 -17.74 -13.65 -21.98
CA GLY A 348 -16.56 -12.91 -21.56
C GLY A 348 -16.77 -11.40 -21.68
N MET A 349 -17.40 -10.92 -22.76
CA MET A 349 -17.78 -9.51 -22.91
C MET A 349 -18.77 -9.06 -21.83
N LYS A 350 -19.82 -9.86 -21.55
CA LYS A 350 -20.78 -9.56 -20.48
C LYS A 350 -20.09 -9.44 -19.12
N ARG A 351 -19.17 -10.37 -18.83
CA ARG A 351 -18.38 -10.38 -17.59
C ARG A 351 -17.49 -9.16 -17.48
N LEU A 352 -16.70 -8.89 -18.51
CA LEU A 352 -15.85 -7.71 -18.59
C LEU A 352 -16.65 -6.44 -18.30
N ARG A 353 -17.80 -6.27 -18.96
CA ARG A 353 -18.65 -5.08 -18.82
C ARG A 353 -19.29 -4.95 -17.44
N LYS A 354 -19.44 -6.04 -16.69
CA LYS A 354 -19.85 -5.99 -15.28
C LYS A 354 -18.79 -5.30 -14.42
N ALA A 355 -17.51 -5.57 -14.65
CA ALA A 355 -16.41 -4.95 -13.91
C ALA A 355 -16.04 -3.57 -14.45
N TRP A 356 -16.06 -3.43 -15.77
CA TRP A 356 -15.58 -2.26 -16.50
C TRP A 356 -16.69 -1.75 -17.43
N PRO A 357 -17.73 -1.10 -16.85
CA PRO A 357 -18.93 -0.72 -17.60
C PRO A 357 -18.74 0.51 -18.49
N LYS A 358 -17.70 1.33 -18.24
CA LYS A 358 -17.49 2.61 -18.92
C LYS A 358 -16.24 2.55 -19.81
N ASP A 359 -16.41 3.02 -21.05
CA ASP A 359 -15.32 3.37 -21.95
C ASP A 359 -14.91 4.82 -21.71
N TYR A 360 -13.67 5.06 -21.29
CA TYR A 360 -13.18 6.42 -21.08
C TYR A 360 -12.52 6.95 -22.33
N ARG A 361 -12.72 8.25 -22.61
CA ARG A 361 -12.05 8.93 -23.73
C ARG A 361 -10.56 9.14 -23.44
N PRO A 362 -9.71 9.33 -24.46
CA PRO A 362 -8.28 9.56 -24.28
C PRO A 362 -7.91 10.70 -23.33
N ASP A 363 -8.71 11.75 -23.24
CA ASP A 363 -8.53 12.88 -22.32
C ASP A 363 -9.01 12.60 -20.88
N GLU A 364 -9.75 11.51 -20.64
CA GLU A 364 -10.27 11.12 -19.32
C GLU A 364 -9.54 9.93 -18.68
N ALA A 365 -8.96 9.04 -19.49
CA ALA A 365 -8.48 7.72 -19.09
C ALA A 365 -7.09 7.70 -18.46
N ASN A 366 -6.90 7.06 -17.31
CA ASN A 366 -5.60 6.96 -16.62
C ASN A 366 -4.84 5.64 -16.85
N ALA A 367 -5.39 4.73 -17.66
CA ALA A 367 -4.72 3.52 -18.11
C ALA A 367 -5.28 3.10 -19.48
N ILE A 368 -4.59 2.21 -20.17
CA ILE A 368 -5.04 1.64 -21.44
C ILE A 368 -5.27 0.15 -21.29
N PHE A 369 -6.47 -0.28 -21.67
CA PHE A 369 -6.83 -1.68 -21.71
C PHE A 369 -6.67 -2.23 -23.12
N VAL A 370 -5.72 -3.16 -23.27
CA VAL A 370 -5.43 -3.90 -24.51
C VAL A 370 -6.13 -5.26 -24.50
N SER A 371 -6.12 -5.95 -25.63
CA SER A 371 -6.72 -7.28 -25.76
C SER A 371 -6.07 -8.30 -24.81
N PRO A 372 -6.82 -9.31 -24.30
CA PRO A 372 -6.29 -10.33 -23.40
C PRO A 372 -5.10 -11.15 -23.93
N ASP A 373 -4.90 -11.15 -25.24
CA ASP A 373 -3.79 -11.81 -25.92
C ASP A 373 -2.69 -10.84 -26.38
N TRP A 374 -2.79 -9.56 -26.05
CA TRP A 374 -1.85 -8.49 -26.41
C TRP A 374 -1.75 -8.19 -27.91
N SER A 375 -2.69 -8.67 -28.73
CA SER A 375 -2.63 -8.55 -30.19
C SER A 375 -2.70 -7.12 -30.73
N ASP A 376 -3.33 -6.22 -29.98
CA ASP A 376 -3.46 -4.77 -30.28
C ASP A 376 -2.39 -3.92 -29.55
N LEU A 377 -1.39 -4.54 -28.92
CA LEU A 377 -0.37 -3.84 -28.15
C LEU A 377 0.53 -2.96 -29.03
N GLU A 378 1.02 -3.48 -30.15
CA GLU A 378 1.92 -2.74 -31.04
C GLU A 378 1.23 -1.49 -31.61
N GLU A 379 0.00 -1.64 -32.09
CA GLU A 379 -0.81 -0.53 -32.59
C GLU A 379 -1.07 0.52 -31.50
N THR A 380 -1.31 0.07 -30.26
CA THR A 380 -1.44 0.95 -29.09
C THR A 380 -0.17 1.75 -28.82
N ILE A 381 1.00 1.13 -28.86
CA ILE A 381 2.28 1.83 -28.63
C ILE A 381 2.57 2.82 -29.76
N MET A 382 2.35 2.44 -31.02
CA MET A 382 2.52 3.34 -32.16
C MET A 382 1.58 4.55 -32.08
N TRP A 383 0.32 4.34 -31.67
CA TRP A 383 -0.61 5.43 -31.45
C TRP A 383 -0.17 6.37 -30.33
N LEU A 384 0.36 5.86 -29.22
CA LEU A 384 0.89 6.70 -28.14
C LEU A 384 2.10 7.53 -28.59
N ARG A 385 3.01 6.95 -29.36
CA ARG A 385 4.17 7.66 -29.95
C ARG A 385 3.74 8.77 -30.89
N ASN A 386 2.69 8.54 -31.69
CA ASN A 386 2.11 9.54 -32.59
C ASN A 386 1.25 10.58 -31.86
N ASN A 387 0.88 10.35 -30.60
CA ASN A 387 0.05 11.24 -29.80
C ASN A 387 0.70 11.53 -28.43
N PRO A 388 1.91 12.12 -28.39
CA PRO A 388 2.70 12.23 -27.15
C PRO A 388 2.01 13.05 -26.05
N LYS A 389 1.20 14.07 -26.43
CA LYS A 389 0.41 14.85 -25.48
C LYS A 389 -0.68 14.00 -24.80
N ILE A 390 -1.29 13.08 -25.55
CA ILE A 390 -2.29 12.15 -25.00
C ILE A 390 -1.59 11.13 -24.10
N ALA A 391 -0.47 10.56 -24.54
CA ALA A 391 0.32 9.62 -23.73
C ALA A 391 0.70 10.23 -22.37
N LYS A 392 1.25 11.45 -22.38
CA LYS A 392 1.54 12.21 -21.17
C LYS A 392 0.29 12.44 -20.34
N GLY A 393 -0.79 12.94 -20.92
CA GLY A 393 -2.05 13.14 -20.21
C GLY A 393 -2.56 11.87 -19.50
N ILE A 394 -2.47 10.71 -20.16
CA ILE A 394 -2.82 9.41 -19.57
C ILE A 394 -1.97 9.13 -18.33
N ALA A 395 -0.65 9.21 -18.46
CA ALA A 395 0.32 9.00 -17.39
C ALA A 395 0.15 10.00 -16.23
N THR A 396 0.00 11.29 -16.53
CA THR A 396 -0.16 12.35 -15.54
C THR A 396 -1.40 12.11 -14.68
N ARG A 397 -2.59 11.85 -15.25
CA ARG A 397 -3.78 11.64 -14.38
C ARG A 397 -3.69 10.36 -13.53
N GLN A 398 -2.90 9.36 -13.93
CA GLN A 398 -2.63 8.18 -13.09
C GLN A 398 -1.84 8.58 -11.84
N LYS A 399 -0.72 9.28 -12.03
CA LYS A 399 0.11 9.81 -10.94
C LYS A 399 -0.65 10.83 -10.08
N GLU A 400 -1.36 11.77 -10.69
CA GLU A 400 -2.19 12.75 -9.98
C GLU A 400 -3.17 12.05 -9.03
N PHE A 401 -3.79 10.96 -9.49
CA PHE A 401 -4.74 10.23 -8.70
C PHE A 401 -4.07 9.48 -7.54
N ALA A 402 -3.00 8.74 -7.81
CA ALA A 402 -2.31 7.94 -6.81
C ALA A 402 -1.56 8.79 -5.76
N VAL A 403 -0.81 9.78 -6.23
CA VAL A 403 0.15 10.55 -5.43
C VAL A 403 -0.45 11.86 -4.95
N GLU A 404 -0.87 12.73 -5.86
CA GLU A 404 -1.23 14.12 -5.52
C GLU A 404 -2.56 14.19 -4.78
N LYS A 405 -3.55 13.43 -5.23
CA LYS A 405 -4.82 13.22 -4.53
C LYS A 405 -4.67 12.22 -3.36
N GLY A 406 -3.52 11.56 -3.26
CA GLY A 406 -3.14 10.76 -2.09
C GLY A 406 -3.90 9.44 -1.93
N TYR A 407 -4.48 8.88 -2.99
CA TYR A 407 -5.23 7.62 -2.88
C TYR A 407 -4.35 6.41 -2.54
N LEU A 408 -3.03 6.50 -2.69
CA LEU A 408 -2.06 5.51 -2.20
C LEU A 408 -1.25 5.99 -0.99
N SER A 409 -1.66 7.08 -0.34
CA SER A 409 -1.02 7.57 0.89
C SER A 409 -1.36 6.71 2.11
N GLU A 410 -0.56 6.83 3.17
CA GLU A 410 -0.87 6.19 4.47
C GLU A 410 -2.24 6.65 5.01
N GLY A 411 -2.59 7.93 4.84
CA GLY A 411 -3.89 8.44 5.28
C GLY A 411 -5.06 7.76 4.57
N ALA A 412 -4.94 7.50 3.26
CA ALA A 412 -5.94 6.75 2.50
C ALA A 412 -5.99 5.28 2.97
N GLU A 413 -4.85 4.64 3.20
CA GLU A 413 -4.78 3.29 3.74
C GLU A 413 -5.50 3.18 5.09
N MET A 414 -5.20 4.07 6.03
CA MET A 414 -5.83 4.10 7.36
C MET A 414 -7.35 4.34 7.24
N CYS A 415 -7.76 5.27 6.38
CA CYS A 415 -9.17 5.49 6.10
C CYS A 415 -9.86 4.23 5.55
N TYR A 416 -9.23 3.53 4.59
CA TYR A 416 -9.81 2.31 4.02
C TYR A 416 -9.96 1.21 5.07
N TRP A 417 -8.95 0.95 5.89
CA TRP A 417 -9.03 -0.04 6.97
C TRP A 417 -10.15 0.25 7.95
N ARG A 418 -10.30 1.51 8.39
CA ARG A 418 -11.36 1.91 9.33
C ARG A 418 -12.76 1.77 8.72
N GLU A 419 -12.94 2.20 7.47
CA GLU A 419 -14.20 2.03 6.75
C GLU A 419 -14.52 0.56 6.50
N LEU A 420 -13.51 -0.27 6.22
CA LEU A 420 -13.67 -1.71 6.07
C LEU A 420 -14.12 -2.37 7.37
N ILE A 421 -13.51 -2.03 8.51
CA ILE A 421 -13.92 -2.53 9.83
C ILE A 421 -15.37 -2.13 10.13
N ARG A 422 -15.74 -0.86 9.91
CA ARG A 422 -17.11 -0.37 10.10
C ARG A 422 -18.09 -1.09 9.17
N GLY A 423 -17.77 -1.19 7.88
CA GLY A 423 -18.61 -1.86 6.89
C GLY A 423 -18.83 -3.33 7.20
N TRP A 424 -17.74 -4.06 7.47
CA TRP A 424 -17.76 -5.47 7.80
C TRP A 424 -18.60 -5.75 9.06
N SER A 425 -18.39 -4.99 10.14
CA SER A 425 -19.11 -5.18 11.41
C SER A 425 -20.64 -5.06 11.29
N LYS A 426 -21.14 -4.31 10.29
CA LYS A 426 -22.58 -4.14 10.04
C LYS A 426 -23.23 -5.38 9.42
N VAL A 427 -22.45 -6.22 8.74
CA VAL A 427 -22.98 -7.26 7.86
C VAL A 427 -22.47 -8.67 8.14
N ALA A 428 -21.29 -8.82 8.76
CA ALA A 428 -20.77 -10.13 9.17
C ALA A 428 -21.36 -10.54 10.52
N ILE A 429 -22.30 -11.48 10.53
CA ILE A 429 -23.01 -11.92 11.75
C ILE A 429 -22.35 -13.18 12.31
N PRO A 430 -21.61 -13.10 13.44
CA PRO A 430 -20.95 -14.28 14.01
C PRO A 430 -21.99 -15.35 14.34
N THR A 431 -21.86 -16.50 13.68
CA THR A 431 -22.83 -17.61 13.77
C THR A 431 -22.10 -18.90 14.12
N GLY A 432 -22.76 -19.76 14.89
CA GLY A 432 -22.19 -21.02 15.39
C GLY A 432 -21.37 -20.87 16.68
N SER A 433 -20.73 -21.97 17.09
CA SER A 433 -19.85 -22.02 18.26
C SER A 433 -18.42 -21.56 17.94
N GLY A 434 -17.56 -21.43 18.95
CA GLY A 434 -16.14 -21.12 18.77
C GLY A 434 -15.81 -19.61 18.72
N TRP A 435 -16.75 -18.75 19.10
CA TRP A 435 -16.57 -17.30 19.19
C TRP A 435 -16.45 -16.76 20.63
N ASN A 436 -16.30 -17.63 21.63
CA ASN A 436 -16.24 -17.17 23.03
C ASN A 436 -14.86 -16.62 23.43
N GLU A 437 -13.81 -17.05 22.73
CA GLU A 437 -12.42 -16.70 23.01
C GLU A 437 -12.14 -15.23 22.71
N LEU A 438 -11.41 -14.54 23.59
CA LEU A 438 -10.94 -13.18 23.32
C LEU A 438 -9.87 -13.15 22.22
N GLY A 439 -8.99 -14.14 22.21
CA GLY A 439 -7.76 -14.16 21.43
C GLY A 439 -6.59 -13.52 22.17
N PHE A 440 -5.40 -13.71 21.60
CA PHE A 440 -4.13 -13.27 22.13
C PHE A 440 -3.81 -11.83 21.68
N PRO A 441 -3.33 -10.92 22.56
CA PRO A 441 -3.06 -9.54 22.17
C PRO A 441 -2.10 -9.44 20.99
N TRP A 442 -2.42 -8.59 20.00
CA TRP A 442 -1.58 -8.39 18.82
C TRP A 442 -0.15 -8.00 19.18
N GLU A 443 0.03 -7.17 20.20
CA GLU A 443 1.35 -6.69 20.64
C GLU A 443 2.28 -7.84 21.02
N THR A 444 1.76 -8.89 21.66
CA THR A 444 2.55 -10.07 22.02
C THR A 444 2.64 -11.06 20.85
N PHE A 445 1.55 -11.24 20.09
CA PHE A 445 1.57 -12.08 18.89
C PHE A 445 2.61 -11.58 17.87
N ALA A 446 2.69 -10.28 17.63
CA ALA A 446 3.63 -9.67 16.67
C ALA A 446 5.11 -9.96 17.00
N LEU A 447 5.43 -10.16 18.27
CA LEU A 447 6.78 -10.48 18.73
C LEU A 447 7.08 -11.99 18.73
N THR A 448 6.05 -12.82 18.96
CA THR A 448 6.24 -14.25 19.24
C THR A 448 5.76 -15.17 18.12
N GLY A 449 4.86 -14.69 17.27
CA GLY A 449 4.13 -15.50 16.29
C GLY A 449 3.16 -16.51 16.92
N LYS A 450 2.89 -16.42 18.23
CA LYS A 450 2.13 -17.43 18.98
C LYS A 450 0.81 -16.86 19.51
N THR A 451 -0.21 -17.71 19.54
CA THR A 451 -1.53 -17.42 20.13
C THR A 451 -1.66 -17.92 21.57
N GLU A 452 -0.57 -18.42 22.16
CA GLU A 452 -0.45 -18.88 23.54
C GLU A 452 0.97 -18.67 24.06
N LEU A 453 1.13 -18.33 25.34
CA LEU A 453 2.43 -18.36 26.03
C LEU A 453 2.64 -19.76 26.59
N ARG A 454 3.78 -20.36 26.30
CA ARG A 454 4.22 -21.59 26.94
C ARG A 454 4.82 -21.31 28.30
#